data_AF-B2XCP7-F1
#
_entry.id   AF-B2XCP7-F1
#
_cell.length_a   1.000
_cell.length_b   1.000
_cell.length_c   1.000
_cell.angle_alpha   90.00
_cell.angle_beta   90.00
_cell.angle_gamma   90.00
#
_symmetry.space_group_name_H-M   'P 1'
#
loop_
_entity.id
_entity.type
_entity.pdbx_description
1 polymer ?
#
loop_
_entity_poly.entity_id
_entity_poly.type
_entity_poly.pdbx_seq_one_letter_code
_entity_poly.pdbx_strand_id
1 'polypeptide(L)'
;NNSVMLNNCVVYPAVRYINIRDPRKVSELDKRWPQLKYDYSFGIDKQYLWRNEFLKHGSCGINRYKQPAYFDLAMKLKDKFDLLSTLRNHGITPGSTYDIGDIEKAIMTVSIKVPSLKCIEKPLGNV
;
A
#
# COMPACT_ATOMS: atom_id res chain seq x y z
N ASN A 1 6.74 7.74 21.48
CA ASN A 1 7.78 7.67 20.43
C ASN A 1 7.22 8.34 19.18
N ASN A 2 7.48 9.64 18.98
CA ASN A 2 6.89 10.40 17.88
C ASN A 2 7.74 10.23 16.62
N SER A 3 7.62 9.07 15.98
CA SER A 3 8.27 8.83 14.69
C SER A 3 7.55 9.61 13.60
N VAL A 4 8.24 10.57 12.97
CA VAL A 4 7.72 11.29 11.81
C VAL A 4 7.95 10.45 10.55
N MET A 5 6.92 10.28 9.73
CA MET A 5 7.04 9.56 8.47
C MET A 5 7.93 10.34 7.49
N LEU A 6 9.04 9.73 7.06
CA LEU A 6 9.90 10.28 6.02
C LEU A 6 9.14 10.39 4.69
N ASN A 7 9.21 11.58 4.10
CA ASN A 7 8.59 11.88 2.82
C ASN A 7 9.34 13.01 2.11
N ASN A 8 9.20 13.08 0.78
CA ASN A 8 9.79 14.10 -0.09
C ASN A 8 11.30 14.29 0.10
N CYS A 9 12.03 13.18 0.26
CA CYS A 9 13.46 13.24 0.50
C CYS A 9 14.22 13.79 -0.70
N VAL A 10 15.01 14.85 -0.47
CA VAL A 10 15.88 15.45 -1.48
C VAL A 10 17.10 14.56 -1.67
N VAL A 11 17.32 14.10 -2.90
CA VAL A 11 18.46 13.24 -3.26
C VAL A 11 19.12 13.81 -4.51
N TYR A 12 20.45 13.68 -4.59
CA TYR A 12 21.25 14.12 -5.73
C TYR A 12 21.93 12.93 -6.42
N PRO A 13 21.80 12.78 -7.76
CA PRO A 13 20.92 13.56 -8.65
C PRO A 13 19.43 13.36 -8.33
N ALA A 14 18.59 14.32 -8.72
CA ALA A 14 17.16 14.30 -8.45
C ALA A 14 16.49 13.01 -8.94
N VAL A 15 15.74 12.34 -8.06
CA VAL A 15 15.02 11.11 -8.39
C VAL A 15 13.91 11.43 -9.38
N ARG A 16 13.83 10.63 -10.45
CA ARG A 16 12.75 10.69 -11.44
C ARG A 16 12.01 9.36 -11.46
N TYR A 17 10.71 9.44 -11.73
CA TYR A 17 9.90 8.27 -11.99
C TYR A 17 10.06 7.85 -13.45
N ILE A 18 10.32 6.56 -13.67
CA ILE A 18 10.40 5.95 -14.99
C ILE A 18 9.10 5.18 -15.21
N ASN A 19 8.30 5.53 -16.22
CA ASN A 19 7.06 4.79 -16.49
C ASN A 19 7.34 3.29 -16.68
N ILE A 20 6.58 2.46 -16.00
CA ILE A 20 6.68 1.00 -16.08
C ILE A 20 6.00 0.58 -17.38
N ARG A 21 6.77 0.03 -18.32
CA ARG A 21 6.27 -0.35 -19.66
C ARG A 21 6.08 -1.85 -19.84
N ASP A 22 6.70 -2.68 -19.00
CA ASP A 22 6.52 -4.14 -19.04
C ASP A 22 5.07 -4.49 -18.70
N PRO A 23 4.29 -5.05 -19.65
CA PRO A 23 2.88 -5.37 -19.43
C PRO A 23 2.65 -6.34 -18.27
N ARG A 24 3.57 -7.30 -18.06
CA ARG A 24 3.47 -8.26 -16.94
C ARG A 24 3.63 -7.53 -15.62
N LYS A 25 4.63 -6.66 -15.52
CA LYS A 25 4.87 -5.86 -14.31
C LYS A 25 3.71 -4.93 -14.00
N VAL A 26 3.15 -4.28 -15.04
CA VAL A 26 1.98 -3.42 -14.91
C VAL A 26 0.77 -4.19 -14.40
N SER A 27 0.48 -5.35 -14.98
CA SER A 27 -0.66 -6.20 -14.57
C SER A 27 -0.51 -6.71 -13.13
N GLU A 28 0.68 -7.20 -12.76
CA GLU A 28 0.93 -7.70 -11.41
C GLU A 28 0.89 -6.58 -10.35
N LEU A 29 1.35 -5.38 -10.69
CA LEU A 29 1.31 -4.22 -9.80
C LEU A 29 -0.12 -3.70 -9.64
N ASP A 30 -0.89 -3.58 -10.72
CA ASP A 30 -2.28 -3.10 -10.65
C ASP A 30 -3.17 -4.04 -9.82
N LYS A 31 -2.98 -5.36 -9.96
CA LYS A 31 -3.68 -6.36 -9.13
C LYS A 31 -3.44 -6.17 -7.62
N ARG A 32 -2.26 -5.66 -7.23
CA ARG A 32 -1.84 -5.54 -5.81
C ARG A 32 -1.93 -4.13 -5.27
N TRP A 33 -1.82 -3.14 -6.15
CA TRP A 33 -1.80 -1.72 -5.85
C TRP A 33 -2.64 -0.95 -6.89
N PRO A 34 -3.95 -1.22 -6.95
CA PRO A 34 -4.85 -0.60 -7.92
C PRO A 34 -4.99 0.89 -7.66
N GLN A 35 -5.26 1.64 -8.72
CA GLN A 35 -5.34 3.10 -8.67
C GLN A 35 -6.80 3.57 -8.61
N LEU A 36 -7.49 3.22 -7.52
CA LEU A 36 -8.97 3.34 -7.36
C LEU A 36 -9.58 4.74 -7.57
N LYS A 37 -8.77 5.80 -7.67
CA LYS A 37 -9.23 7.17 -7.98
C LYS A 37 -9.37 7.45 -9.48
N TYR A 38 -8.93 6.51 -10.31
CA TYR A 38 -8.85 6.68 -11.76
C TYR A 38 -9.44 5.46 -12.47
N ASP A 39 -9.98 5.66 -13.66
CA ASP A 39 -10.35 4.57 -14.54
C ASP A 39 -9.14 3.69 -14.86
N TYR A 40 -9.37 2.39 -15.08
CA TYR A 40 -8.30 1.41 -15.31
C TYR A 40 -7.34 1.84 -16.43
N SER A 41 -7.86 2.14 -17.63
CA SER A 41 -7.02 2.51 -18.78
C SER A 41 -6.18 3.76 -18.51
N PHE A 42 -6.79 4.77 -17.87
CA PHE A 42 -6.12 6.00 -17.51
C PHE A 42 -5.06 5.79 -16.42
N GLY A 43 -5.38 4.97 -15.41
CA GLY A 43 -4.45 4.57 -14.36
C GLY A 43 -3.22 3.86 -14.92
N ILE A 44 -3.41 2.89 -15.81
CA ILE A 44 -2.31 2.15 -16.44
C ILE A 44 -1.43 3.07 -17.31
N ASP A 45 -2.03 3.96 -18.11
CA ASP A 45 -1.30 4.89 -18.98
C ASP A 45 -0.50 5.94 -18.17
N LYS A 46 -1.15 6.59 -17.20
CA LYS A 46 -0.57 7.73 -16.47
C LYS A 46 0.23 7.35 -15.24
N GLN A 47 -0.10 6.22 -14.60
CA GLN A 47 0.58 5.70 -13.41
C GLN A 47 0.67 6.73 -12.26
N TYR A 48 -0.33 7.60 -12.12
CA TYR A 48 -0.26 8.75 -11.23
C TYR A 48 -0.04 8.37 -9.77
N LEU A 49 -0.75 7.37 -9.26
CA LEU A 49 -0.58 6.93 -7.87
C LEU A 49 0.83 6.39 -7.67
N TRP A 50 1.28 5.47 -8.53
CA TRP A 50 2.60 4.84 -8.41
C TRP A 50 3.72 5.87 -8.51
N ARG A 51 3.61 6.82 -9.44
CA ARG A 51 4.55 7.95 -9.57
C ARG A 51 4.62 8.77 -8.28
N ASN A 52 3.48 9.17 -7.75
CA ASN A 52 3.41 10.02 -6.56
C ASN A 52 3.98 9.31 -5.33
N GLU A 53 3.61 8.04 -5.12
CA GLU A 53 4.09 7.24 -4.00
C GLU A 53 5.60 6.99 -4.08
N PHE A 54 6.13 6.69 -5.28
CA PHE A 54 7.56 6.50 -5.45
C PHE A 54 8.35 7.81 -5.22
N LEU A 55 7.91 8.93 -5.78
CA LEU A 55 8.62 10.21 -5.61
C LEU A 55 8.52 10.73 -4.17
N LYS A 56 7.37 10.56 -3.51
CA LYS A 56 7.15 11.03 -2.14
C LYS A 56 7.81 10.11 -1.11
N HIS A 57 7.70 8.79 -1.24
CA HIS A 57 8.16 7.83 -0.22
C HIS A 57 9.33 6.96 -0.69
N GLY A 58 9.30 6.48 -1.94
CA GLY A 58 10.40 5.68 -2.51
C GLY A 58 11.73 6.43 -2.58
N SER A 59 11.72 7.75 -2.82
CA SER A 59 12.91 8.62 -2.80
C SER A 59 13.72 8.52 -1.51
N CYS A 60 13.04 8.38 -0.36
CA CYS A 60 13.68 8.25 0.95
C CYS A 60 14.45 6.93 1.13
N GLY A 61 14.17 5.91 0.31
CA GLY A 61 14.83 4.60 0.34
C GLY A 61 15.75 4.32 -0.86
N ILE A 62 15.99 5.31 -1.72
CA ILE A 62 16.56 5.11 -3.07
C ILE A 62 17.99 4.57 -3.08
N ASN A 63 18.73 4.74 -1.99
CA ASN A 63 20.09 4.19 -1.85
C ASN A 63 20.08 2.66 -1.72
N ARG A 64 18.96 2.07 -1.28
CA ARG A 64 18.80 0.62 -1.14
C ARG A 64 17.84 0.03 -2.17
N TYR A 65 16.73 0.71 -2.44
CA TYR A 65 15.68 0.23 -3.33
C TYR A 65 15.46 1.22 -4.47
N LYS A 66 16.06 0.94 -5.62
CA LYS A 66 15.72 1.64 -6.88
C LYS A 66 14.27 1.33 -7.27
N GLN A 67 13.69 2.13 -8.18
CA GLN A 67 12.26 2.05 -8.51
C GLN A 67 11.74 0.62 -8.75
N PRO A 68 12.38 -0.25 -9.56
CA PRO A 68 11.89 -1.61 -9.74
C PRO A 68 11.82 -2.40 -8.42
N ALA A 69 12.91 -2.35 -7.64
CA ALA A 69 13.03 -3.02 -6.35
C ALA A 69 12.06 -2.47 -5.28
N TYR A 70 11.74 -1.17 -5.32
CA TYR A 70 10.73 -0.55 -4.45
C TYR A 70 9.35 -1.18 -4.68
N PHE A 71 8.91 -1.24 -5.93
CA PHE A 71 7.62 -1.87 -6.27
C PHE A 71 7.63 -3.39 -6.07
N ASP A 72 8.75 -4.07 -6.36
CA ASP A 72 8.89 -5.50 -6.07
C ASP A 72 8.76 -5.80 -4.58
N LEU A 73 9.39 -4.98 -3.73
CA LEU A 73 9.28 -5.14 -2.29
C LEU A 73 7.83 -4.92 -1.84
N ALA A 74 7.15 -3.89 -2.34
CA ALA A 74 5.76 -3.63 -2.01
C ALA A 74 4.85 -4.81 -2.38
N MET A 75 4.99 -5.35 -3.61
CA MET A 75 4.23 -6.52 -4.06
C MET A 75 4.53 -7.76 -3.22
N LYS A 76 5.81 -8.04 -2.92
CA LYS A 76 6.20 -9.16 -2.05
C LYS A 76 5.60 -9.05 -0.65
N LEU A 77 5.57 -7.85 -0.07
CA LEU A 77 4.94 -7.62 1.23
C LEU A 77 3.42 -7.80 1.16
N LYS A 78 2.78 -7.32 0.08
CA LYS A 78 1.34 -7.51 -0.14
C LYS A 78 0.94 -8.99 -0.27
N ASP A 79 1.80 -9.80 -0.88
CA ASP A 79 1.59 -11.24 -1.05
C ASP A 79 1.88 -12.03 0.22
N LYS A 80 2.78 -11.52 1.07
CA LYS A 80 3.11 -12.15 2.36
C LYS A 80 1.95 -12.06 3.36
N PHE A 81 1.15 -11.00 3.31
CA PHE A 81 0.09 -10.74 4.28
C PHE A 81 -1.29 -10.74 3.62
N ASP A 82 -1.95 -11.89 3.63
CA ASP A 82 -3.38 -11.98 3.29
C ASP A 82 -4.23 -11.60 4.52
N LEU A 83 -4.36 -10.30 4.75
CA LEU A 83 -5.11 -9.76 5.88
C LEU A 83 -6.59 -10.14 5.82
N LEU A 84 -7.20 -10.23 4.64
CA LEU A 84 -8.62 -10.54 4.52
C LEU A 84 -8.90 -11.98 4.95
N SER A 85 -8.11 -12.95 4.47
CA SER A 85 -8.24 -14.34 4.91
C SER A 85 -7.90 -14.51 6.38
N THR A 86 -6.86 -13.81 6.87
CA THR A 86 -6.51 -13.80 8.29
C THR A 86 -7.68 -13.33 9.16
N LEU A 87 -8.29 -12.19 8.82
CA LEU A 87 -9.44 -11.65 9.56
C LEU A 87 -10.64 -12.61 9.50
N ARG A 88 -10.95 -13.18 8.33
CA ARG A 88 -12.05 -14.14 8.16
C ARG A 88 -11.88 -15.39 9.02
N ASN A 89 -10.67 -15.92 9.13
CA ASN A 89 -10.37 -17.08 9.97
C ASN A 89 -10.59 -16.80 11.47
N HIS A 90 -10.60 -15.54 11.86
CA HIS A 90 -10.91 -15.07 13.21
C HIS A 90 -12.37 -14.56 13.35
N GLY A 91 -13.25 -14.86 12.38
CA GLY A 91 -14.65 -14.42 12.42
C GLY A 91 -14.87 -12.94 12.09
N ILE A 92 -13.83 -12.24 11.61
CA ILE A 92 -13.88 -10.83 11.26
C ILE A 92 -14.10 -10.70 9.75
N THR A 93 -15.31 -10.29 9.36
CA THR A 93 -15.73 -10.14 7.97
C THR A 93 -16.17 -8.71 7.67
N PRO A 94 -15.94 -8.20 6.44
CA PRO A 94 -16.46 -6.89 6.05
C PRO A 94 -17.98 -6.80 6.23
N GLY A 95 -18.48 -5.65 6.73
CA GLY A 95 -19.92 -5.38 6.89
C GLY A 95 -20.43 -5.37 8.34
N SER A 96 -19.57 -5.69 9.32
CA SER A 96 -19.92 -5.68 10.75
C SER A 96 -18.94 -4.83 11.56
N THR A 97 -19.27 -4.60 12.84
CA THR A 97 -18.45 -3.87 13.80
C THR A 97 -17.72 -4.85 14.71
N TYR A 98 -16.45 -4.56 15.01
CA TYR A 98 -15.59 -5.40 15.84
C TYR A 98 -14.79 -4.53 16.81
N ASP A 99 -14.35 -5.12 17.92
CA ASP A 99 -13.41 -4.47 18.83
C ASP A 99 -12.04 -4.31 18.15
N ILE A 100 -11.39 -3.18 18.39
CA ILE A 100 -10.07 -2.89 17.83
C ILE A 100 -9.05 -3.95 18.27
N GLY A 101 -9.12 -4.39 19.52
CA GLY A 101 -8.22 -5.40 20.08
C GLY A 101 -8.38 -6.77 19.41
N ASP A 102 -9.58 -7.11 18.93
CA ASP A 102 -9.79 -8.38 18.20
C ASP A 102 -9.17 -8.32 16.80
N ILE A 103 -9.28 -7.18 16.12
CA ILE A 103 -8.62 -6.94 14.83
C ILE A 103 -7.10 -6.99 15.00
N GLU A 104 -6.55 -6.32 16.01
CA GLU A 104 -5.12 -6.33 16.30
C GLU A 104 -4.60 -7.75 16.58
N LYS A 105 -5.27 -8.49 17.46
CA LYS A 105 -4.91 -9.89 17.78
C LYS A 105 -4.93 -10.78 16.56
N ALA A 106 -5.96 -10.68 15.72
CA ALA A 106 -6.06 -11.47 14.50
C ALA A 106 -4.88 -11.18 13.55
N ILE A 107 -4.57 -9.92 13.29
CA ILE A 107 -3.46 -9.55 12.40
C ILE A 107 -2.10 -9.92 12.99
N MET A 108 -1.92 -9.85 14.31
CA MET A 108 -0.67 -10.22 14.98
C MET A 108 -0.24 -11.67 14.74
N THR A 109 -1.18 -12.56 14.46
CA THR A 109 -0.89 -13.96 14.11
C THR A 109 0.01 -14.08 12.86
N VAL A 110 -0.04 -13.11 11.95
CA VAL A 110 0.76 -13.09 10.71
C VAL A 110 1.82 -12.00 10.69
N SER A 111 1.61 -10.86 11.37
CA SER A 111 2.54 -9.73 11.35
C SER A 111 3.65 -9.80 12.41
N ILE A 112 3.53 -10.67 13.44
CA ILE A 112 4.45 -10.83 14.60
C ILE A 112 4.52 -9.58 15.52
N LYS A 113 4.10 -8.41 15.04
CA LYS A 113 4.01 -7.13 15.75
C LYS A 113 2.61 -6.54 15.64
N VAL A 114 2.22 -5.75 16.64
CA VAL A 114 0.94 -5.03 16.65
C VAL A 114 0.86 -4.14 15.40
N PRO A 115 -0.18 -4.26 14.56
CA PRO A 115 -0.34 -3.40 13.40
C PRO A 115 -0.72 -1.98 13.81
N SER A 116 -0.40 -0.99 12.96
CA SER A 116 -0.97 0.35 13.09
C SER A 116 -2.28 0.42 12.32
N LEU A 117 -3.40 0.36 13.04
CA LEU A 117 -4.74 0.49 12.47
C LEU A 117 -5.07 1.97 12.20
N LYS A 118 -5.68 2.24 11.04
CA LYS A 118 -6.15 3.57 10.65
C LYS A 118 -7.63 3.50 10.33
N CYS A 119 -8.44 4.24 11.08
CA CYS A 119 -9.88 4.33 10.88
C CYS A 119 -10.22 5.61 10.14
N ILE A 120 -11.28 5.56 9.34
CA ILE A 120 -11.98 6.74 8.81
C ILE A 120 -13.39 6.73 9.40
N GLU A 121 -13.90 7.89 9.76
CA GLU A 121 -15.31 8.00 10.14
C GLU A 121 -16.16 7.68 8.92
N LYS A 122 -17.19 6.85 9.11
CA LYS A 122 -18.18 6.60 8.06
C LYS A 122 -18.88 7.93 7.79
N PRO A 123 -18.83 8.47 6.55
CA PRO A 123 -19.61 9.65 6.23
C PRO A 123 -21.07 9.36 6.56
N LEU A 124 -21.77 10.31 7.18
CA LEU A 124 -23.22 10.24 7.34
C LEU A 124 -23.80 10.07 5.93
N GLY A 125 -24.34 8.88 5.64
CA GLY A 125 -24.89 8.58 4.33
C GLY A 125 -26.10 9.47 4.09
N ASN A 126 -26.17 10.11 2.93
CA ASN A 126 -27.46 10.49 2.38
C ASN A 126 -28.17 9.16 2.07
N VAL A 127 -29.35 8.97 2.70
CA VAL A 127 -30.27 7.86 2.46
C VAL A 127 -30.61 7.77 0.96
#